data_AF-A0A7M2RII1-F1
#
_entry.id   AF-A0A7M2RII1-F1
#
_cell.length_a   1.000
_cell.length_b   1.000
_cell.length_c   1.000
_cell.angle_alpha   90.00
_cell.angle_beta   90.00
_cell.angle_gamma   90.00
#
_symmetry.space_group_name_H-M   'P 1'
#
loop_
_entity.id
_entity.type
_entity.pdbx_description
1 polymer ?
#
loop_
_entity_poly.entity_id
_entity_poly.type
_entity_poly.pdbx_seq_one_letter_code
_entity_poly.pdbx_strand_id
1 'polypeptide(L)'
;MRKTRKGKKYFNQLFVTYSVAFLLFFSLLFVTVLGGIYREQYSRNVDVQHQLISKIQSKLDSSLSGMDRILTGLLFNRSFIDMMADSKNTAVLPEYDSRMMNYFLTLDAPDLSTYRTIAFNDDTYYTLTKSDENPSYIKKSAETYPWKEQVCQADGEKVILPVHKDSFSSQGALVYSIARLVTDGFHNYGIVEVQNEYKNIALACSIENISGQILLFSSDGTQIYPETSHETTRSKNLSRDIFQLVSEEKTSEGSLQKNRAQITYITSPYSEWTAVMYCPVMDVVPWGLQMILFSILAFVSLIAIVLILFRILTKRMVAPLNELSESLNDVSLENLSLELGQQYNIEEIDNINHSFQRMFEHLKHAINVSVQSKTNEERANYLALQSQMNPHTIYNTISMIEGVAYMNDDFEVSELCIRFSKMLRYLSDFSRDTYTILDEVSHLENYAFLVQKRYDGKLKIQISVQEGLDAEIIPKFTLQPLAENCVKHGFRSSNDRFVVNVTVSGDSASWHIKISDNGSGFTTKSLETISKQLKESDAGLKTQKDLINRKIGNLTISNIYIRFCILYGERFRFHYGNNHDAPGAYIDLKVLWNAKAAKGEEYD
;
A
#
# COMPACT_ATOMS: atom_id res chain seq x y z
N MET A 1 5.55 20.09 -14.48
CA MET A 1 5.78 18.64 -14.73
C MET A 1 7.02 18.01 -14.04
N ARG A 2 8.16 18.69 -13.79
CA ARG A 2 9.35 18.05 -13.18
C ARG A 2 9.29 17.83 -11.65
N LYS A 3 8.46 18.59 -10.90
CA LYS A 3 8.36 18.51 -9.43
C LYS A 3 7.43 17.39 -8.91
N THR A 4 6.28 17.15 -9.55
CA THR A 4 5.33 16.08 -9.17
C THR A 4 5.93 14.68 -9.32
N ARG A 5 6.82 14.47 -10.30
CA ARG A 5 7.61 13.22 -10.46
C ARG A 5 8.61 12.96 -9.30
N LYS A 6 9.04 13.98 -8.55
CA LYS A 6 9.96 13.80 -7.40
C LYS A 6 9.23 13.30 -6.15
N GLY A 7 7.99 13.73 -5.89
CA GLY A 7 7.19 13.27 -4.75
C GLY A 7 6.84 11.78 -4.82
N LYS A 8 6.35 11.32 -5.99
CA LYS A 8 6.13 9.88 -6.28
C LYS A 8 7.43 9.07 -6.17
N LYS A 9 8.59 9.65 -6.51
CA LYS A 9 9.90 8.99 -6.34
C LYS A 9 10.31 8.85 -4.87
N TYR A 10 10.05 9.83 -4.02
CA TYR A 10 10.46 9.79 -2.62
C TYR A 10 9.66 8.74 -1.83
N PHE A 11 8.34 8.70 -2.00
CA PHE A 11 7.51 7.65 -1.40
C PHE A 11 7.86 6.26 -1.93
N ASN A 12 8.10 6.12 -3.24
CA ASN A 12 8.56 4.85 -3.82
C ASN A 12 9.97 4.46 -3.36
N GLN A 13 10.86 5.42 -3.10
CA GLN A 13 12.18 5.14 -2.53
C GLN A 13 12.06 4.68 -1.09
N LEU A 14 11.32 5.41 -0.24
CA LEU A 14 11.02 5.00 1.14
C LEU A 14 10.40 3.60 1.16
N PHE A 15 9.44 3.35 0.26
CA PHE A 15 8.79 2.05 0.04
C PHE A 15 9.80 0.94 -0.22
N VAL A 16 10.68 1.09 -1.21
CA VAL A 16 11.68 0.07 -1.53
C VAL A 16 12.61 -0.14 -0.34
N THR A 17 13.09 0.92 0.32
CA THR A 17 13.98 0.76 1.48
C THR A 17 13.31 0.06 2.65
N TYR A 18 12.08 0.42 3.05
CA TYR A 18 11.42 -0.20 4.19
C TYR A 18 10.96 -1.62 3.88
N SER A 19 10.45 -1.89 2.67
CA SER A 19 10.10 -3.26 2.27
C SER A 19 11.33 -4.16 2.22
N VAL A 20 12.45 -3.67 1.69
CA VAL A 20 13.72 -4.42 1.69
C VAL A 20 14.22 -4.64 3.13
N ALA A 21 14.17 -3.63 3.99
CA ALA A 21 14.57 -3.75 5.39
C ALA A 21 13.71 -4.78 6.15
N PHE A 22 12.39 -4.76 5.98
CA PHE A 22 11.48 -5.73 6.58
C PHE A 22 11.71 -7.14 6.04
N LEU A 23 11.88 -7.29 4.73
CA LEU A 23 12.18 -8.59 4.11
C LEU A 23 13.51 -9.14 4.62
N LEU A 24 14.54 -8.30 4.72
CA LEU A 24 15.84 -8.69 5.27
C LEU A 24 15.70 -9.11 6.74
N PHE A 25 14.99 -8.34 7.56
CA PHE A 25 14.76 -8.68 8.97
C PHE A 25 14.03 -10.03 9.12
N PHE A 26 12.92 -10.23 8.41
CA PHE A 26 12.19 -11.49 8.47
C PHE A 26 12.97 -12.66 7.87
N SER A 27 13.77 -12.43 6.83
CA SER A 27 14.64 -13.48 6.27
C SER A 27 15.73 -13.90 7.27
N LEU A 28 16.32 -12.94 7.98
CA LEU A 28 17.31 -13.22 9.03
C LEU A 28 16.67 -13.97 10.20
N LEU A 29 15.48 -13.53 10.63
CA LEU A 29 14.71 -14.21 11.68
C LEU A 29 14.37 -15.64 11.25
N PHE A 30 13.91 -15.83 10.01
CA PHE A 30 13.58 -17.13 9.46
C PHE A 30 14.79 -18.06 9.44
N VAL A 31 15.94 -17.60 8.94
CA VAL A 31 17.18 -18.38 8.93
C VAL A 31 17.63 -18.75 10.34
N THR A 32 17.49 -17.82 11.29
CA THR A 32 17.87 -18.06 12.70
C THR A 32 16.97 -19.10 13.35
N VAL A 33 15.66 -19.01 13.16
CA VAL A 33 14.68 -19.98 13.69
C VAL A 33 14.86 -21.34 13.04
N LEU A 34 15.01 -21.38 11.71
CA LEU A 34 15.24 -22.63 10.97
C LEU A 34 16.53 -23.32 11.43
N GLY A 35 17.61 -22.55 11.61
CA GLY A 35 18.87 -23.05 12.14
C GLY A 35 18.73 -23.57 13.58
N GLY A 36 17.95 -22.90 14.42
CA GLY A 36 17.61 -23.36 15.77
C GLY A 36 16.86 -24.69 15.78
N ILE A 37 15.79 -24.80 14.98
CA ILE A 37 15.00 -26.03 14.83
C ILE A 37 15.88 -27.18 14.32
N TYR A 38 16.70 -26.91 13.29
CA TYR A 38 17.62 -27.90 12.76
C TYR A 38 18.62 -28.39 13.82
N ARG A 39 19.20 -27.48 14.60
CA ARG A 39 20.15 -27.81 15.66
C ARG A 39 19.51 -28.61 16.79
N GLU A 40 18.32 -28.23 17.23
CA GLU A 40 17.59 -28.96 18.27
C GLU A 40 17.20 -30.36 17.80
N GLN A 41 16.67 -30.47 16.58
CA GLN A 41 16.30 -31.75 16.00
C GLN A 41 17.50 -32.67 15.81
N TYR A 42 18.63 -32.11 15.36
CA TYR A 42 19.88 -32.85 15.25
C TYR A 42 20.35 -33.37 16.61
N SER A 43 20.34 -32.53 17.66
CA SER A 43 20.71 -32.94 19.02
C SER A 43 19.81 -34.06 19.53
N ARG A 44 18.48 -33.90 19.43
CA ARG A 44 17.51 -34.92 19.85
C ARG A 44 17.71 -36.24 19.14
N ASN A 45 18.04 -36.22 17.84
CA ASN A 45 18.31 -37.43 17.09
C ASN A 45 19.59 -38.14 17.57
N VAL A 46 20.67 -37.40 17.84
CA VAL A 46 21.90 -37.97 18.41
C VAL A 46 21.60 -38.62 19.78
N ASP A 47 20.81 -37.97 20.63
CA ASP A 47 20.42 -38.52 21.93
C ASP A 47 19.58 -39.81 21.80
N VAL A 48 18.62 -39.83 20.88
CA VAL A 48 17.80 -41.03 20.59
C VAL A 48 18.68 -42.17 20.08
N GLN A 49 19.62 -41.90 19.18
CA GLN A 49 20.56 -42.90 18.67
C GLN A 49 21.43 -43.47 19.79
N HIS A 50 21.96 -42.60 20.65
CA HIS A 50 22.77 -43.00 21.78
C HIS A 50 21.98 -43.89 22.77
N GLN A 51 20.72 -43.52 23.07
CA GLN A 51 19.82 -44.37 23.87
C GLN A 51 19.53 -45.73 23.23
N LEU A 52 19.33 -45.79 21.92
CA LEU A 52 19.10 -47.05 21.20
C LEU A 52 20.32 -47.95 21.26
N ILE A 53 21.51 -47.42 20.96
CA ILE A 53 22.76 -48.18 21.01
C ILE A 53 23.06 -48.64 22.44
N SER A 54 22.88 -47.77 23.43
CA SER A 54 23.04 -48.13 24.85
C SER A 54 22.11 -49.28 25.25
N LYS A 55 20.85 -49.28 24.80
CA LYS A 55 19.91 -50.40 25.02
C LYS A 55 20.36 -51.68 24.32
N ILE A 56 20.87 -51.61 23.09
CA ILE A 56 21.41 -52.77 22.37
C ILE A 56 22.60 -53.34 23.14
N GLN A 57 23.56 -52.49 23.51
CA GLN A 57 24.75 -52.89 24.25
C GLN A 57 24.37 -53.52 25.60
N SER A 58 23.46 -52.89 26.36
CA SER A 58 22.98 -53.43 27.63
C SER A 58 22.30 -54.78 27.48
N LYS A 59 21.53 -55.00 26.39
CA LYS A 59 20.89 -56.30 26.09
C LYS A 59 21.92 -57.37 25.74
N LEU A 60 22.96 -57.03 24.96
CA LEU A 60 24.06 -57.94 24.62
C LEU A 60 24.88 -58.30 25.87
N ASP A 61 25.24 -57.31 26.68
CA ASP A 61 25.97 -57.52 27.93
C ASP A 61 25.15 -58.33 28.93
N SER A 62 23.83 -58.11 29.00
CA SER A 62 22.93 -58.94 29.83
C SER A 62 22.91 -60.40 29.35
N SER A 63 22.94 -60.63 28.04
CA SER A 63 23.00 -61.99 27.50
C SER A 63 24.34 -62.67 27.81
N LEU A 64 25.45 -61.97 27.62
CA LEU A 64 26.79 -62.49 27.95
C LEU A 64 26.94 -62.72 29.46
N SER A 65 26.48 -61.78 30.29
CA SER A 65 26.45 -61.92 31.75
C SER A 65 25.58 -63.10 32.20
N GLY A 66 24.45 -63.34 31.53
CA GLY A 66 23.64 -64.54 31.73
C GLY A 66 24.41 -65.83 31.47
N MET A 67 25.19 -65.90 30.39
CA MET A 67 26.06 -67.05 30.07
C MET A 67 27.20 -67.21 31.08
N ASP A 68 27.86 -66.12 31.47
CA ASP A 68 28.92 -66.10 32.47
C ASP A 68 28.41 -66.56 33.84
N ARG A 69 27.19 -66.18 34.22
CA ARG A 69 26.52 -66.66 35.44
C ARG A 69 26.24 -68.16 35.41
N ILE A 70 25.85 -68.70 34.24
CA ILE A 70 25.70 -70.16 34.06
C ILE A 70 27.04 -70.86 34.23
N LEU A 71 28.09 -70.40 33.57
CA LEU A 71 29.45 -70.95 33.69
C LEU A 71 29.92 -70.93 35.14
N THR A 72 29.81 -69.76 35.77
CA THR A 72 30.24 -69.54 37.16
C THR A 72 29.45 -70.42 38.13
N GLY A 73 28.14 -70.56 37.93
CA GLY A 73 27.30 -71.46 38.72
C GLY A 73 27.73 -72.93 38.61
N LEU A 74 28.04 -73.41 37.41
CA LEU A 74 28.56 -74.76 37.20
C LEU A 74 29.92 -74.96 37.87
N LEU A 75 30.83 -73.98 37.73
CA LEU A 75 32.17 -74.05 38.31
C LEU A 75 32.16 -73.98 39.85
N PHE A 76 31.21 -73.27 40.47
CA PHE A 76 31.08 -73.28 41.93
C PHE A 76 30.41 -74.54 42.49
N ASN A 77 29.81 -75.37 41.64
CA ASN A 77 29.22 -76.63 42.06
C ASN A 77 30.31 -77.69 42.20
N ARG A 78 30.69 -78.01 43.43
CA ARG A 78 31.73 -79.02 43.71
C ARG A 78 31.42 -80.38 43.10
N SER A 79 30.14 -80.77 43.06
CA SER A 79 29.71 -82.04 42.44
C SER A 79 29.99 -82.06 40.94
N PHE A 80 29.90 -80.91 40.27
CA PHE A 80 30.21 -80.78 38.85
C PHE A 80 31.72 -80.90 38.59
N ILE A 81 32.56 -80.28 39.43
CA ILE A 81 34.02 -80.44 39.35
C ILE A 81 34.42 -81.89 39.60
N ASP A 82 33.89 -82.52 40.64
CA ASP A 82 34.18 -83.92 40.99
C ASP A 82 33.77 -84.87 39.83
N MET A 83 32.65 -84.59 39.18
CA MET A 83 32.20 -85.33 37.99
C MET A 83 33.17 -85.18 36.81
N MET A 84 33.66 -83.96 36.53
CA MET A 84 34.67 -83.73 35.49
C MET A 84 36.01 -84.41 35.83
N ALA A 85 36.38 -84.50 37.11
CA ALA A 85 37.61 -85.14 37.58
C ALA A 85 37.57 -86.68 37.51
N ASP A 86 36.43 -87.32 37.79
CA ASP A 86 36.26 -88.79 37.79
C ASP A 86 36.05 -89.40 36.38
N SER A 87 36.05 -88.56 35.34
CA SER A 87 35.89 -88.94 33.94
C SER A 87 36.88 -90.00 33.43
N LYS A 88 38.04 -90.16 34.08
CA LYS A 88 39.03 -91.20 33.74
C LYS A 88 38.57 -92.64 33.99
N ASN A 89 37.53 -92.86 34.81
CA ASN A 89 37.07 -94.19 35.21
C ASN A 89 35.76 -94.67 34.53
N THR A 90 35.08 -93.82 33.77
CA THR A 90 33.74 -94.11 33.20
C THR A 90 33.69 -93.92 31.69
N ALA A 91 34.59 -94.60 30.97
CA ALA A 91 34.62 -94.62 29.49
C ALA A 91 33.52 -95.53 28.88
N VAL A 92 32.25 -95.33 29.25
CA VAL A 92 31.11 -96.00 28.60
C VAL A 92 30.04 -94.97 28.28
N LEU A 93 29.99 -94.60 26.99
CA LEU A 93 28.90 -94.00 26.21
C LEU A 93 28.13 -92.79 26.82
N PRO A 94 27.99 -91.68 26.08
CA PRO A 94 27.37 -90.46 26.58
C PRO A 94 25.84 -90.58 26.53
N GLU A 95 25.23 -90.94 27.65
CA GLU A 95 23.83 -90.61 27.87
C GLU A 95 23.72 -89.12 28.21
N TYR A 96 22.66 -88.47 27.74
CA TYR A 96 22.17 -87.22 28.31
C TYR A 96 22.14 -87.39 29.83
N ASP A 97 23.13 -86.81 30.51
CA ASP A 97 23.27 -87.09 31.92
C ASP A 97 22.25 -86.23 32.67
N SER A 98 21.13 -86.85 33.05
CA SER A 98 20.13 -86.21 33.91
C SER A 98 20.75 -85.60 35.18
N ARG A 99 21.94 -86.05 35.61
CA ARG A 99 22.72 -85.42 36.70
C ARG A 99 23.18 -84.01 36.35
N MET A 100 23.61 -83.74 35.11
CA MET A 100 23.94 -82.38 34.66
C MET A 100 22.73 -81.46 34.68
N MET A 101 21.56 -81.95 34.25
CA MET A 101 20.31 -81.20 34.37
C MET A 101 19.97 -80.93 35.84
N ASN A 102 20.17 -81.90 36.74
CA ASN A 102 19.96 -81.69 38.18
C ASN A 102 20.91 -80.63 38.76
N TYR A 103 22.20 -80.63 38.39
CA TYR A 103 23.13 -79.59 38.83
C TYR A 103 22.75 -78.21 38.29
N PHE A 104 22.27 -78.13 37.06
CA PHE A 104 21.78 -76.90 36.47
C PHE A 104 20.50 -76.40 37.16
N LEU A 105 19.59 -77.29 37.55
CA LEU A 105 18.38 -76.97 38.34
C LEU A 105 18.69 -76.54 39.78
N THR A 106 19.86 -76.88 40.32
CA THR A 106 20.32 -76.37 41.63
C THR A 106 20.88 -74.94 41.59
N LEU A 107 21.04 -74.36 40.39
CA LEU A 107 21.40 -72.95 40.26
C LEU A 107 20.18 -72.08 40.59
N ASP A 108 20.37 -70.99 41.33
CA ASP A 108 19.30 -70.03 41.61
C ASP A 108 18.85 -69.35 40.31
N ALA A 109 17.67 -69.75 39.81
CA ALA A 109 17.01 -69.26 38.60
C ALA A 109 17.89 -69.27 37.33
N PRO A 110 18.16 -70.44 36.74
CA PRO A 110 18.95 -70.51 35.52
C PRO A 110 18.18 -69.89 34.35
N ASP A 111 18.84 -68.99 33.62
CA ASP A 111 18.30 -68.46 32.38
C ASP A 111 18.46 -69.53 31.28
N LEU A 112 17.40 -70.32 31.07
CA LEU A 112 17.34 -71.42 30.09
C LEU A 112 17.25 -70.92 28.63
N SER A 113 17.45 -69.63 28.37
CA SER A 113 17.40 -69.04 27.02
C SER A 113 18.67 -69.28 26.18
N THR A 114 19.65 -70.02 26.70
CA THR A 114 20.89 -70.36 25.98
C THR A 114 20.67 -71.50 24.99
N TYR A 115 21.43 -71.48 23.88
CA TYR A 115 21.31 -72.47 22.80
C TYR A 115 21.88 -73.82 23.24
N ARG A 116 23.09 -73.82 23.80
CA ARG A 116 23.80 -75.03 24.21
C ARG A 116 24.76 -74.73 25.35
N THR A 117 24.80 -75.61 26.34
CA THR A 117 25.86 -75.63 27.36
C THR A 117 26.55 -76.98 27.28
N ILE A 118 27.86 -76.96 27.02
CA ILE A 118 28.68 -78.16 26.88
C ILE A 118 29.93 -78.06 27.75
N ALA A 119 30.22 -79.11 28.51
CA ALA A 119 31.45 -79.30 29.25
C ALA A 119 32.20 -80.49 28.66
N PHE A 120 33.48 -80.37 28.37
CA PHE A 120 34.22 -81.45 27.73
C PHE A 120 35.69 -81.48 28.14
N ASN A 121 36.28 -82.66 28.07
CA ASN A 121 37.72 -82.90 28.13
C ASN A 121 38.10 -83.88 27.01
N ASP A 122 39.36 -84.32 26.98
CA ASP A 122 39.86 -85.19 25.90
C ASP A 122 39.23 -86.59 25.91
N ASP A 123 38.63 -87.00 27.04
CA ASP A 123 38.09 -88.35 27.24
C ASP A 123 36.55 -88.39 27.26
N THR A 124 35.88 -87.32 27.70
CA THR A 124 34.44 -87.26 28.00
C THR A 124 33.84 -85.89 27.68
N TYR A 125 32.53 -85.86 27.47
CA TYR A 125 31.78 -84.61 27.35
C TYR A 125 30.40 -84.76 28.00
N TYR A 126 29.86 -83.63 28.42
CA TYR A 126 28.58 -83.47 29.07
C TYR A 126 27.84 -82.31 28.41
N THR A 127 26.59 -82.51 28.02
CA THR A 127 25.78 -81.45 27.39
C THR A 127 24.45 -81.32 28.11
N LEU A 128 24.01 -80.09 28.33
CA LEU A 128 22.70 -79.79 28.92
C LEU A 128 21.57 -79.88 27.88
N THR A 129 21.87 -79.54 26.63
CA THR A 129 20.92 -79.64 25.52
C THR A 129 21.13 -80.99 24.84
N LYS A 130 20.05 -81.73 24.55
CA LYS A 130 20.14 -82.99 23.81
C LYS A 130 20.78 -82.73 22.45
N SER A 131 21.93 -83.35 22.20
CA SER A 131 22.56 -83.38 20.88
C SER A 131 22.09 -84.64 20.16
N ASP A 132 21.56 -84.49 18.94
CA ASP A 132 21.23 -85.62 18.06
C ASP A 132 22.49 -86.16 17.32
N GLU A 133 23.67 -85.61 17.63
CA GLU A 133 24.95 -85.96 17.00
C GLU A 133 25.55 -87.27 17.53
N ASN A 134 26.30 -87.96 16.67
CA ASN A 134 27.00 -89.18 17.04
C ASN A 134 28.10 -88.88 18.10
N PRO A 135 28.23 -89.68 19.17
CA PRO A 135 29.31 -89.54 20.17
C PRO A 135 30.73 -89.41 19.60
N SER A 136 31.01 -90.13 18.51
CA SER A 136 32.32 -90.07 17.82
C SER A 136 32.57 -88.71 17.14
N TYR A 137 31.50 -88.04 16.67
CA TYR A 137 31.59 -86.69 16.12
C TYR A 137 31.95 -85.69 17.22
N ILE A 138 31.25 -85.76 18.36
CA ILE A 138 31.50 -84.83 19.49
C ILE A 138 32.90 -85.01 20.07
N LYS A 139 33.38 -86.25 20.21
CA LYS A 139 34.76 -86.52 20.66
C LYS A 139 35.79 -85.89 19.71
N LYS A 140 35.61 -86.07 18.40
CA LYS A 140 36.47 -85.44 17.39
C LYS A 140 36.41 -83.91 17.48
N SER A 141 35.22 -83.34 17.66
CA SER A 141 35.04 -81.89 17.81
C SER A 141 35.73 -81.34 19.08
N ALA A 142 35.74 -82.09 20.18
CA ALA A 142 36.46 -81.74 21.40
C ALA A 142 37.99 -81.76 21.20
N GLU A 143 38.52 -82.77 20.51
CA GLU A 143 39.95 -82.87 20.18
C GLU A 143 40.40 -81.75 19.22
N THR A 144 39.57 -81.38 18.24
CA THR A 144 39.85 -80.32 17.27
C THR A 144 39.26 -78.96 17.64
N TYR A 145 38.97 -78.72 18.93
CA TYR A 145 38.31 -77.50 19.37
C TYR A 145 39.17 -76.25 19.08
N PRO A 146 38.71 -75.30 18.23
CA PRO A 146 39.57 -74.23 17.73
C PRO A 146 40.14 -73.30 18.80
N TRP A 147 39.40 -73.10 19.90
CA TRP A 147 39.76 -72.17 20.97
C TRP A 147 40.40 -72.85 22.19
N LYS A 148 40.76 -74.13 22.09
CA LYS A 148 41.31 -74.91 23.22
C LYS A 148 42.54 -74.25 23.83
N GLU A 149 43.47 -73.80 22.98
CA GLU A 149 44.69 -73.13 23.44
C GLU A 149 44.38 -71.77 24.10
N GLN A 150 43.51 -70.96 23.51
CA GLN A 150 43.12 -69.65 24.03
C GLN A 150 42.45 -69.75 25.40
N VAL A 151 41.55 -70.72 25.59
CA VAL A 151 40.85 -70.94 26.88
C VAL A 151 41.80 -71.49 27.95
N CYS A 152 42.71 -72.38 27.58
CA CYS A 152 43.74 -72.87 28.51
C CYS A 152 44.73 -71.77 28.93
N GLN A 153 45.10 -70.86 28.02
CA GLN A 153 45.98 -69.73 28.33
C GLN A 153 45.32 -68.67 29.22
N ALA A 154 44.00 -68.58 29.21
CA ALA A 154 43.25 -67.68 30.07
C ALA A 154 43.23 -68.10 31.56
N ASP A 155 43.77 -69.28 31.90
CA ASP A 155 43.99 -69.77 33.28
C ASP A 155 42.77 -69.59 34.22
N GLY A 156 41.60 -69.96 33.73
CA GLY A 156 40.35 -69.87 34.48
C GLY A 156 39.68 -68.50 34.44
N GLU A 157 40.19 -67.51 33.71
CA GLU A 157 39.41 -66.33 33.30
C GLU A 157 38.42 -66.69 32.17
N LYS A 158 37.36 -65.90 32.05
CA LYS A 158 36.38 -66.09 30.98
C LYS A 158 36.96 -65.64 29.63
N VAL A 159 36.67 -66.40 28.58
CA VAL A 159 37.01 -66.02 27.20
C VAL A 159 35.71 -65.85 26.43
N ILE A 160 35.46 -64.63 25.96
CA ILE A 160 34.35 -64.35 25.05
C ILE A 160 34.81 -64.74 23.65
N LEU A 161 34.15 -65.74 23.07
CA LEU A 161 34.47 -66.23 21.74
C LEU A 161 33.72 -65.41 20.67
N PRO A 162 34.37 -65.10 19.52
CA PRO A 162 33.73 -64.39 18.43
C PRO A 162 32.59 -65.23 17.83
N VAL A 163 31.77 -64.65 16.95
CA VAL A 163 30.72 -65.42 16.26
C VAL A 163 31.36 -66.52 15.41
N HIS A 164 30.95 -67.76 15.66
CA HIS A 164 31.49 -68.94 15.00
C HIS A 164 30.41 -70.00 14.78
N LYS A 165 30.74 -71.05 14.01
CA LYS A 165 29.85 -72.19 13.85
C LYS A 165 30.00 -73.13 15.04
N ASP A 166 28.89 -73.59 15.60
CA ASP A 166 28.88 -74.59 16.66
C ASP A 166 29.67 -75.83 16.21
N SER A 167 30.83 -76.05 16.84
CA SER A 167 31.74 -77.15 16.52
C SER A 167 31.15 -78.52 16.91
N PHE A 168 30.15 -78.54 17.80
CA PHE A 168 29.53 -79.73 18.33
C PHE A 168 28.19 -80.08 17.66
N SER A 169 27.86 -79.41 16.54
CA SER A 169 26.68 -79.66 15.71
C SER A 169 27.09 -79.83 14.25
N SER A 170 26.58 -80.86 13.57
CA SER A 170 26.81 -81.09 12.13
C SER A 170 26.10 -80.05 11.26
N GLN A 171 25.03 -79.44 11.79
CA GLN A 171 24.31 -78.35 11.13
C GLN A 171 25.08 -77.03 11.16
N GLY A 172 26.02 -76.87 12.10
CA GLY A 172 26.92 -75.71 12.19
C GLY A 172 26.18 -74.38 12.33
N ALA A 173 25.22 -74.31 13.27
CA ALA A 173 24.52 -73.05 13.59
C ALA A 173 25.53 -71.97 14.02
N LEU A 174 25.29 -70.72 13.61
CA LEU A 174 26.11 -69.61 14.04
C LEU A 174 25.76 -69.24 15.48
N VAL A 175 26.77 -69.24 16.33
CA VAL A 175 26.68 -68.98 17.77
C VAL A 175 27.74 -67.98 18.18
N TYR A 176 27.49 -67.33 19.31
CA TYR A 176 28.51 -66.65 20.10
C TYR A 176 28.50 -67.31 21.48
N SER A 177 29.66 -67.39 22.12
CA SER A 177 29.77 -68.15 23.36
C SER A 177 30.78 -67.56 24.31
N ILE A 178 30.65 -67.98 25.57
CA ILE A 178 31.66 -67.76 26.58
C ILE A 178 32.20 -69.14 26.94
N ALA A 179 33.52 -69.27 26.93
CA ALA A 179 34.21 -70.47 27.33
C ALA A 179 35.11 -70.19 28.53
N ARG A 180 35.23 -71.18 29.42
CA ARG A 180 36.05 -71.09 30.63
C ARG A 180 36.66 -72.44 30.98
N LEU A 181 37.85 -72.40 31.57
CA LEU A 181 38.52 -73.60 32.06
C LEU A 181 37.82 -74.15 33.31
N VAL A 182 37.62 -75.46 33.37
CA VAL A 182 37.18 -76.16 34.59
C VAL A 182 38.41 -76.48 35.40
N THR A 183 38.60 -75.77 36.51
CA THR A 183 39.75 -75.98 37.39
C THR A 183 39.34 -75.85 38.86
N ASP A 184 40.02 -76.60 39.72
CA ASP A 184 39.99 -76.42 41.18
C ASP A 184 41.08 -75.46 41.68
N GLY A 185 41.81 -74.82 40.76
CA GLY A 185 42.97 -73.97 41.03
C GLY A 185 44.32 -74.69 41.01
N PHE A 186 44.33 -76.03 40.92
CA PHE A 186 45.56 -76.84 40.87
C PHE A 186 45.62 -77.75 39.63
N HIS A 187 44.48 -78.26 39.18
CA HIS A 187 44.36 -79.15 38.04
C HIS A 187 43.31 -78.64 37.05
N ASN A 188 43.53 -78.91 35.77
CA ASN A 188 42.58 -78.67 34.70
C ASN A 188 41.77 -79.95 34.43
N TYR A 189 40.46 -79.86 34.52
CA TYR A 189 39.53 -80.97 34.33
C TYR A 189 38.76 -80.91 33.00
N GLY A 190 38.88 -79.82 32.24
CA GLY A 190 38.21 -79.63 30.96
C GLY A 190 37.83 -78.19 30.67
N ILE A 191 36.99 -77.98 29.67
CA ILE A 191 36.45 -76.67 29.27
C ILE A 191 34.93 -76.73 29.37
N VAL A 192 34.31 -75.65 29.84
CA VAL A 192 32.87 -75.44 29.71
C VAL A 192 32.63 -74.27 28.77
N GLU A 193 31.73 -74.47 27.82
CA GLU A 193 31.28 -73.47 26.87
C GLU A 193 29.76 -73.32 26.98
N VAL A 194 29.31 -72.07 27.12
CA VAL A 194 27.89 -71.70 27.02
C VAL A 194 27.70 -70.90 25.75
N GLN A 195 26.90 -71.44 24.84
CA GLN A 195 26.62 -70.92 23.51
C GLN A 195 25.22 -70.33 23.43
N ASN A 196 25.08 -69.29 22.61
CA ASN A 196 23.79 -68.72 22.25
C ASN A 196 23.73 -68.44 20.74
N GLU A 197 22.54 -68.52 20.15
CA GLU A 197 22.38 -68.36 18.70
C GLU A 197 22.67 -66.93 18.25
N TYR A 198 23.36 -66.77 17.12
CA TYR A 198 23.58 -65.49 16.46
C TYR A 198 22.26 -64.75 16.16
N LYS A 199 21.15 -65.48 15.97
CA LYS A 199 19.81 -64.91 15.85
C LYS A 199 19.45 -63.98 17.01
N ASN A 200 19.97 -64.20 18.21
CA ASN A 200 19.71 -63.33 19.36
C ASN A 200 20.46 -61.99 19.26
N ILE A 201 21.68 -61.98 18.71
CA ILE A 201 22.37 -60.73 18.34
C ILE A 201 21.60 -60.04 17.22
N ALA A 202 21.19 -60.79 16.20
CA ALA A 202 20.41 -60.24 15.10
C ALA A 202 19.08 -59.64 15.58
N LEU A 203 18.38 -60.29 16.52
CA LEU A 203 17.13 -59.80 17.10
C LEU A 203 17.32 -58.61 18.04
N ALA A 204 18.46 -58.54 18.76
CA ALA A 204 18.82 -57.37 19.54
C ALA A 204 19.14 -56.16 18.65
N CYS A 205 19.76 -56.39 17.49
CA CYS A 205 20.12 -55.35 16.53
C CYS A 205 19.02 -55.05 15.50
N SER A 206 18.02 -55.93 15.33
CA SER A 206 16.88 -55.74 14.43
C SER A 206 15.82 -54.89 15.10
N ILE A 207 16.02 -53.58 15.08
CA ILE A 207 15.00 -52.63 15.52
C ILE A 207 14.32 -52.10 14.26
N GLU A 208 13.02 -52.34 14.14
CA GLU A 208 12.20 -51.77 13.07
C GLU A 208 12.20 -50.24 13.14
N ASN A 209 12.19 -49.58 11.98
CA ASN A 209 12.18 -48.12 11.83
C ASN A 209 13.45 -47.36 12.25
N ILE A 210 14.61 -48.04 12.34
CA ILE A 210 15.88 -47.32 12.45
C ILE A 210 16.32 -46.78 11.09
N SER A 211 16.49 -45.46 11.04
CA SER A 211 17.21 -44.79 9.95
C SER A 211 18.71 -44.99 10.18
N GLY A 212 19.30 -46.01 9.58
CA GLY A 212 20.74 -46.32 9.72
C GLY A 212 21.05 -47.81 9.79
N GLN A 213 22.34 -48.14 9.78
CA GLN A 213 22.88 -49.48 9.93
C GLN A 213 23.56 -49.62 11.29
N ILE A 214 23.24 -50.69 12.01
CA ILE A 214 23.94 -51.06 13.24
C ILE A 214 25.08 -51.99 12.86
N LEU A 215 26.26 -51.68 13.38
CA LEU A 215 27.48 -52.46 13.27
C LEU A 215 27.92 -52.82 14.69
N LEU A 216 28.32 -54.07 14.90
CA LEU A 216 28.89 -54.52 16.17
C LEU A 216 30.28 -55.04 15.90
N PHE A 217 31.25 -54.59 16.70
CA PHE A 217 32.65 -54.99 16.58
C PHE A 217 33.13 -55.64 17.88
N SER A 218 33.99 -56.64 17.74
CA SER A 218 34.77 -57.24 18.83
C SER A 218 35.95 -56.33 19.19
N SER A 219 36.63 -56.60 20.31
CA SER A 219 37.78 -55.81 20.80
C SER A 219 38.98 -55.81 19.85
N ASP A 220 39.10 -56.86 19.02
CA ASP A 220 40.10 -57.00 17.97
C ASP A 220 39.73 -56.29 16.65
N GLY A 221 38.55 -55.67 16.59
CA GLY A 221 38.02 -55.00 15.40
C GLY A 221 37.33 -55.92 14.40
N THR A 222 37.11 -57.19 14.75
CA THR A 222 36.33 -58.12 13.93
C THR A 222 34.84 -57.74 13.99
N GLN A 223 34.20 -57.59 12.81
CA GLN A 223 32.77 -57.29 12.72
C GLN A 223 31.92 -58.50 13.11
N ILE A 224 31.16 -58.36 14.20
CA ILE A 224 30.23 -59.34 14.76
C ILE A 224 28.87 -59.27 14.05
N TYR A 225 28.35 -58.06 13.81
CA TYR A 225 27.05 -57.84 13.16
C TYR A 225 27.13 -56.66 12.18
N PRO A 226 26.45 -56.71 11.02
CA PRO A 226 25.83 -57.90 10.41
C PRO A 226 26.90 -58.90 9.93
N GLU A 227 26.48 -60.14 9.68
CA GLU A 227 27.39 -61.21 9.26
C GLU A 227 27.92 -60.95 7.84
N THR A 228 29.24 -60.93 7.69
CA THR A 228 29.94 -60.47 6.47
C THR A 228 30.06 -61.53 5.36
N SER A 229 29.37 -62.67 5.49
CA SER A 229 29.46 -63.81 4.58
C SER A 229 28.97 -63.51 3.15
N HIS A 230 28.14 -62.46 2.98
CA HIS A 230 27.58 -62.04 1.68
C HIS A 230 27.85 -60.58 1.29
N GLU A 231 28.74 -59.87 1.98
CA GLU A 231 28.97 -58.43 1.72
C GLU A 231 29.95 -58.14 0.57
N THR A 232 29.67 -57.07 -0.20
CA THR A 232 30.57 -56.53 -1.23
C THR A 232 31.84 -55.91 -0.63
N THR A 233 32.96 -55.93 -1.36
CA THR A 233 34.26 -55.37 -0.92
C THR A 233 34.18 -53.93 -0.43
N ARG A 234 33.24 -53.13 -0.96
CA ARG A 234 33.02 -51.73 -0.57
C ARG A 234 32.40 -51.58 0.83
N SER A 235 31.53 -52.49 1.24
CA SER A 235 30.91 -52.52 2.58
C SER A 235 31.94 -52.87 3.65
N LYS A 236 32.81 -53.84 3.36
CA LYS A 236 33.90 -54.26 4.25
C LYS A 236 34.95 -53.17 4.49
N ASN A 237 35.24 -52.35 3.48
CA ASN A 237 36.14 -51.22 3.65
C ASN A 237 35.50 -50.12 4.52
N LEU A 238 34.20 -49.86 4.35
CA LEU A 238 33.48 -48.86 5.14
C LEU A 238 33.40 -49.26 6.62
N SER A 239 33.12 -50.52 6.95
CA SER A 239 33.04 -50.97 8.34
C SER A 239 34.40 -50.91 9.06
N ARG A 240 35.48 -51.29 8.37
CA ARG A 240 36.85 -51.15 8.88
C ARG A 240 37.22 -49.67 9.12
N ASP A 241 36.89 -48.79 8.17
CA ASP A 241 37.13 -47.35 8.32
C ASP A 241 36.37 -46.76 9.52
N ILE A 242 35.13 -47.20 9.74
CA ILE A 242 34.31 -46.78 10.88
C ILE A 242 34.92 -47.25 12.20
N PHE A 243 35.32 -48.51 12.30
CA PHE A 243 35.94 -49.04 13.52
C PHE A 243 37.22 -48.27 13.87
N GLN A 244 38.10 -48.05 12.89
CA GLN A 244 39.34 -47.30 13.11
C GLN A 244 39.08 -45.89 13.65
N LEU A 245 38.07 -45.20 13.12
CA LEU A 245 37.71 -43.85 13.60
C LEU A 245 37.20 -43.85 15.04
N VAL A 246 36.42 -44.85 15.40
CA VAL A 246 35.91 -44.99 16.77
C VAL A 246 37.06 -45.32 17.73
N SER A 247 37.99 -46.20 17.33
CA SER A 247 39.16 -46.55 18.13
C SER A 247 40.12 -45.37 18.34
N GLU A 248 40.18 -44.41 17.43
CA GLU A 248 41.05 -43.22 17.52
C GLU A 248 40.58 -42.21 18.59
N GLU A 249 39.28 -42.14 18.89
CA GLU A 249 38.71 -41.20 19.88
C GLU A 249 39.07 -41.53 21.34
N LYS A 250 39.43 -42.79 21.63
CA LYS A 250 39.81 -43.28 22.97
C LYS A 250 38.77 -43.03 24.08
N THR A 251 37.51 -42.78 23.74
CA THR A 251 36.41 -42.70 24.70
C THR A 251 35.55 -43.96 24.62
N SER A 252 34.89 -44.31 25.73
CA SER A 252 33.97 -45.46 25.78
C SER A 252 32.65 -45.20 25.07
N GLU A 253 32.29 -43.93 24.85
CA GLU A 253 31.09 -43.54 24.12
C GLU A 253 31.31 -42.21 23.42
N GLY A 254 30.53 -41.96 22.37
CA GLY A 254 30.62 -40.70 21.63
C GLY A 254 29.78 -40.68 20.37
N SER A 255 29.80 -39.53 19.70
CA SER A 255 29.15 -39.35 18.41
C SER A 255 30.01 -38.48 17.51
N LEU A 256 30.23 -38.94 16.28
CA LEU A 256 31.13 -38.38 15.28
C LEU A 256 30.38 -38.11 14.00
N GLN A 257 30.83 -37.11 13.24
CA GLN A 257 30.28 -36.81 11.93
C GLN A 257 31.36 -36.98 10.86
N LYS A 258 31.17 -37.92 9.91
CA LYS A 258 32.11 -38.12 8.78
C LYS A 258 31.35 -38.50 7.52
N ASN A 259 31.79 -38.01 6.36
CA ASN A 259 31.20 -38.30 5.04
C ASN A 259 29.67 -38.09 4.96
N ARG A 260 29.13 -37.06 5.62
CA ARG A 260 27.68 -36.79 5.71
C ARG A 260 26.89 -37.93 6.37
N ALA A 261 27.52 -38.68 7.25
CA ALA A 261 26.88 -39.65 8.14
C ALA A 261 27.22 -39.32 9.59
N GLN A 262 26.26 -39.60 10.47
CA GLN A 262 26.43 -39.60 11.90
C GLN A 262 26.81 -41.01 12.36
N ILE A 263 27.88 -41.08 13.15
CA ILE A 263 28.41 -42.32 13.72
C ILE A 263 28.33 -42.17 15.22
N THR A 264 27.37 -42.87 15.85
CA THR A 264 27.27 -42.91 17.31
C THR A 264 27.78 -44.26 17.78
N TYR A 265 28.56 -44.31 18.86
CA TYR A 265 29.15 -45.55 19.34
C TYR A 265 29.15 -45.65 20.86
N ILE A 266 29.16 -46.89 21.33
CA ILE A 266 29.41 -47.26 22.72
C ILE A 266 30.30 -48.51 22.74
N THR A 267 31.26 -48.54 23.64
CA THR A 267 32.13 -49.68 23.91
C THR A 267 31.84 -50.15 25.31
N SER A 268 31.43 -51.41 25.46
CA SER A 268 31.11 -51.95 26.77
C SER A 268 32.38 -52.25 27.57
N PRO A 269 32.41 -51.88 28.86
CA PRO A 269 33.48 -52.30 29.76
C PRO A 269 33.40 -53.80 30.13
N TYR A 270 32.26 -54.46 29.90
CA TYR A 270 32.06 -55.87 30.26
C TYR A 270 32.52 -56.83 29.16
N SER A 271 32.10 -56.57 27.90
CA SER A 271 32.39 -57.42 26.75
C SER A 271 33.53 -56.91 25.86
N GLU A 272 33.96 -55.66 26.07
CA GLU A 272 34.86 -54.92 25.17
C GLU A 272 34.32 -54.78 23.73
N TRP A 273 33.05 -55.13 23.51
CA TRP A 273 32.41 -54.99 22.22
C TRP A 273 32.00 -53.54 21.99
N THR A 274 32.19 -53.08 20.76
CA THR A 274 31.81 -51.73 20.33
C THR A 274 30.59 -51.81 19.42
N ALA A 275 29.45 -51.35 19.92
CA ALA A 275 28.25 -51.14 19.12
C ALA A 275 28.30 -49.75 18.47
N VAL A 276 28.14 -49.72 17.15
CA VAL A 276 28.19 -48.51 16.33
C VAL A 276 26.92 -48.40 15.51
N MET A 277 26.33 -47.22 15.49
CA MET A 277 25.22 -46.89 14.60
C MET A 277 25.71 -45.90 13.56
N TYR A 278 25.65 -46.33 12.31
CA TYR A 278 25.97 -45.53 11.13
C TYR A 278 24.68 -45.05 10.49
N CYS A 279 24.43 -43.74 10.53
CA CYS A 279 23.22 -43.13 9.99
C CYS A 279 23.57 -42.04 8.97
N PRO A 280 23.24 -42.17 7.68
CA PRO A 280 23.36 -41.07 6.73
C PRO A 280 22.54 -39.86 7.21
N VAL A 281 23.12 -38.65 7.16
CA VAL A 281 22.47 -37.41 7.63
C VAL A 281 21.13 -37.14 6.92
N MET A 282 20.94 -37.66 5.70
CA MET A 282 19.67 -37.54 4.97
C MET A 282 18.52 -38.33 5.60
N ASP A 283 18.82 -39.43 6.31
CA ASP A 283 17.83 -40.29 6.96
C ASP A 283 17.58 -39.88 8.42
N VAL A 284 18.37 -38.94 8.96
CA VAL A 284 18.17 -38.35 10.29
C VAL A 284 16.94 -37.42 10.32
N VAL A 285 16.49 -36.92 9.16
CA VAL A 285 15.52 -35.80 9.06
C VAL A 285 14.20 -36.13 8.32
N PRO A 286 13.62 -37.34 8.33
CA PRO A 286 12.33 -37.58 7.65
C PRO A 286 11.19 -36.76 8.29
N TRP A 287 11.24 -36.52 9.60
CA TRP A 287 10.26 -35.67 10.32
C TRP A 287 10.58 -34.16 10.19
N GLY A 288 11.83 -33.81 9.88
CA GLY A 288 12.23 -32.41 9.72
C GLY A 288 11.86 -31.85 8.36
N LEU A 289 11.76 -32.68 7.30
CA LEU A 289 11.40 -32.19 5.97
C LEU A 289 9.98 -31.60 5.94
N GLN A 290 9.01 -32.22 6.61
CA GLN A 290 7.66 -31.66 6.78
C GLN A 290 7.67 -30.37 7.59
N MET A 291 8.45 -30.30 8.68
CA MET A 291 8.60 -29.09 9.49
C MET A 291 9.31 -27.97 8.73
N ILE A 292 10.30 -28.29 7.90
CA ILE A 292 11.00 -27.35 7.01
C ILE A 292 10.03 -26.84 5.96
N LEU A 293 9.25 -27.71 5.30
CA LEU A 293 8.24 -27.33 4.33
C LEU A 293 7.14 -26.46 4.96
N PHE A 294 6.66 -26.82 6.15
CA PHE A 294 5.72 -26.01 6.92
C PHE A 294 6.32 -24.64 7.27
N SER A 295 7.59 -24.61 7.70
CA SER A 295 8.31 -23.37 8.00
C SER A 295 8.45 -22.47 6.76
N ILE A 296 8.81 -23.06 5.62
CA ILE A 296 8.88 -22.35 4.33
C ILE A 296 7.51 -21.81 3.94
N LEU A 297 6.45 -22.62 4.07
CA LEU A 297 5.08 -22.22 3.75
C LEU A 297 4.60 -21.09 4.67
N ALA A 298 4.91 -21.16 5.97
CA ALA A 298 4.64 -20.11 6.95
C ALA A 298 5.42 -18.81 6.62
N PHE A 299 6.65 -18.92 6.14
CA PHE A 299 7.44 -17.77 5.72
C PHE A 299 6.87 -17.11 4.44
N VAL A 300 6.48 -17.91 3.45
CA VAL A 300 5.84 -17.42 2.22
C VAL A 300 4.49 -16.77 2.53
N SER A 301 3.68 -17.37 3.43
CA SER A 301 2.41 -16.79 3.84
C SER A 301 2.61 -15.48 4.61
N LEU A 302 3.62 -15.38 5.48
CA LEU A 302 3.99 -14.14 6.16
C LEU A 302 4.37 -13.05 5.16
N ILE A 303 5.19 -13.35 4.15
CA ILE A 303 5.54 -12.41 3.07
C ILE A 303 4.27 -11.94 2.36
N ALA A 304 3.37 -12.87 1.99
CA ALA A 304 2.12 -12.54 1.33
C ALA A 304 1.24 -11.62 2.20
N ILE A 305 1.11 -11.90 3.50
CA ILE A 305 0.36 -11.07 4.45
C ILE A 305 0.96 -9.67 4.55
N VAL A 306 2.29 -9.54 4.65
CA VAL A 306 2.98 -8.25 4.68
C VAL A 306 2.72 -7.46 3.40
N LEU A 307 2.78 -8.11 2.23
CA LEU A 307 2.47 -7.48 0.93
C LEU A 307 1.00 -7.03 0.83
N ILE A 308 0.06 -7.82 1.36
CA ILE A 308 -1.37 -7.48 1.38
C ILE A 308 -1.64 -6.29 2.32
N LEU A 309 -1.15 -6.35 3.57
CA LEU A 309 -1.27 -5.25 4.54
C LEU A 309 -0.67 -3.96 3.96
N PHE A 310 0.48 -4.08 3.29
CA PHE A 310 1.12 -2.95 2.65
C PHE A 310 0.28 -2.36 1.50
N ARG A 311 -0.32 -3.21 0.65
CA ARG A 311 -1.24 -2.76 -0.42
C ARG A 311 -2.46 -2.03 0.15
N ILE A 312 -2.97 -2.48 1.29
CA ILE A 312 -4.07 -1.82 2.02
C ILE A 312 -3.62 -0.45 2.54
N LEU A 313 -2.48 -0.38 3.24
CA LEU A 313 -1.93 0.88 3.76
C LEU A 313 -1.65 1.89 2.66
N THR A 314 -1.08 1.45 1.54
CA THR A 314 -0.80 2.33 0.39
C THR A 314 -2.08 2.94 -0.18
N LYS A 315 -3.12 2.12 -0.37
CA LYS A 315 -4.42 2.59 -0.88
C LYS A 315 -5.14 3.49 0.11
N ARG A 316 -5.07 3.18 1.41
CA ARG A 316 -5.81 3.91 2.44
C ARG A 316 -5.12 5.21 2.88
N MET A 317 -3.80 5.28 2.88
CA MET A 317 -3.07 6.43 3.44
C MET A 317 -2.23 7.20 2.41
N VAL A 318 -1.48 6.50 1.56
CA VAL A 318 -0.51 7.16 0.66
C VAL A 318 -1.16 7.76 -0.57
N ALA A 319 -2.14 7.06 -1.18
CA ALA A 319 -2.85 7.57 -2.35
C ALA A 319 -3.62 8.89 -2.07
N PRO A 320 -4.40 9.01 -0.97
CA PRO A 320 -5.14 10.24 -0.66
C PRO A 320 -4.23 11.46 -0.44
N LEU A 321 -3.09 11.26 0.23
CA LEU A 321 -2.11 12.33 0.46
C LEU A 321 -1.46 12.81 -0.84
N ASN A 322 -1.19 11.90 -1.78
CA ASN A 322 -0.68 12.28 -3.10
C ASN A 322 -1.73 13.04 -3.91
N GLU A 323 -2.98 12.60 -3.86
CA GLU A 323 -4.09 13.28 -4.55
C GLU A 323 -4.31 14.69 -4.00
N LEU A 324 -4.35 14.85 -2.68
CA LEU A 324 -4.40 16.17 -2.04
C LEU A 324 -3.21 17.05 -2.45
N SER A 325 -1.99 16.49 -2.49
CA SER A 325 -0.81 17.23 -2.91
C SER A 325 -0.85 17.63 -4.39
N GLU A 326 -1.41 16.79 -5.26
CA GLU A 326 -1.58 17.13 -6.69
C GLU A 326 -2.65 18.22 -6.82
N SER A 327 -3.81 18.09 -6.16
CA SER A 327 -4.88 19.09 -6.14
C SER A 327 -4.40 20.45 -5.63
N LEU A 328 -3.56 20.50 -4.60
CA LEU A 328 -2.97 21.76 -4.10
C LEU A 328 -1.97 22.41 -5.07
N ASN A 329 -1.27 21.62 -5.89
CA ASN A 329 -0.34 22.15 -6.87
C ASN A 329 -1.03 22.70 -8.13
N ASP A 330 -2.23 22.21 -8.44
CA ASP A 330 -2.99 22.59 -9.63
C ASP A 330 -3.91 23.80 -9.40
N VAL A 331 -4.07 24.21 -8.15
CA VAL A 331 -4.77 25.44 -7.76
C VAL A 331 -4.04 26.68 -8.26
N SER A 332 -4.78 27.61 -8.87
CA SER A 332 -4.30 28.94 -9.28
C SER A 332 -5.34 30.03 -9.00
N LEU A 333 -4.92 31.30 -9.04
CA LEU A 333 -5.81 32.47 -8.90
C LEU A 333 -6.94 32.50 -9.96
N GLU A 334 -6.73 31.85 -11.10
CA GLU A 334 -7.70 31.77 -12.20
C GLU A 334 -8.70 30.61 -12.02
N ASN A 335 -8.32 29.62 -11.20
CA ASN A 335 -9.12 28.43 -10.94
C ASN A 335 -9.22 28.16 -9.43
N LEU A 336 -9.94 29.05 -8.73
CA LEU A 336 -10.19 28.98 -7.29
C LEU A 336 -11.27 27.93 -6.93
N SER A 337 -11.22 26.75 -7.52
CA SER A 337 -12.06 25.60 -7.15
C SER A 337 -11.21 24.41 -6.78
N LEU A 338 -11.32 23.97 -5.54
CA LEU A 338 -10.65 22.80 -5.00
C LEU A 338 -11.74 21.75 -4.78
N GLU A 339 -11.93 20.88 -5.77
CA GLU A 339 -12.85 19.75 -5.66
C GLU A 339 -12.09 18.54 -5.11
N LEU A 340 -12.16 18.35 -3.79
CA LEU A 340 -11.65 17.13 -3.15
C LEU A 340 -12.71 16.04 -3.31
N GLY A 341 -12.53 15.22 -4.34
CA GLY A 341 -13.33 14.02 -4.52
C GLY A 341 -12.95 12.97 -3.48
N GLN A 342 -13.97 12.45 -2.77
CA GLN A 342 -13.95 11.29 -1.87
C GLN A 342 -13.61 11.54 -0.39
N GLN A 343 -14.45 10.95 0.47
CA GLN A 343 -14.14 10.66 1.87
C GLN A 343 -13.28 9.39 1.90
N TYR A 344 -12.14 9.47 2.58
CA TYR A 344 -11.16 8.38 2.59
C TYR A 344 -11.36 7.38 3.76
N ASN A 345 -12.45 7.53 4.52
CA ASN A 345 -12.77 6.72 5.71
C ASN A 345 -11.63 6.71 6.76
N ILE A 346 -10.81 7.76 6.75
CA ILE A 346 -9.79 8.04 7.76
C ILE A 346 -10.05 9.45 8.25
N GLU A 347 -10.45 9.55 9.52
CA GLU A 347 -10.85 10.79 10.15
C GLU A 347 -9.77 11.88 10.01
N GLU A 348 -8.50 11.53 10.18
CA GLU A 348 -7.38 12.48 10.06
C GLU A 348 -7.22 13.03 8.64
N ILE A 349 -7.42 12.20 7.61
CA ILE A 349 -7.31 12.64 6.20
C ILE A 349 -8.50 13.52 5.84
N ASP A 350 -9.69 13.13 6.27
CA ASP A 350 -10.91 13.90 6.02
C ASP A 350 -10.86 15.26 6.76
N ASN A 351 -10.33 15.31 7.98
CA ASN A 351 -10.09 16.55 8.71
C ASN A 351 -9.10 17.50 8.00
N ILE A 352 -8.03 16.95 7.40
CA ILE A 352 -7.08 17.72 6.61
C ILE A 352 -7.77 18.29 5.37
N ASN A 353 -8.53 17.47 4.64
CA ASN A 353 -9.28 17.89 3.45
C ASN A 353 -10.26 19.03 3.79
N HIS A 354 -11.04 18.89 4.87
CA HIS A 354 -11.95 19.94 5.34
C HIS A 354 -11.23 21.22 5.75
N SER A 355 -10.06 21.11 6.38
CA SER A 355 -9.26 22.28 6.78
C SER A 355 -8.74 23.05 5.57
N PHE A 356 -8.23 22.35 4.56
CA PHE A 356 -7.80 22.97 3.30
C PHE A 356 -8.97 23.61 2.56
N GLN A 357 -10.12 22.95 2.52
CA GLN A 357 -11.31 23.50 1.87
C GLN A 357 -11.81 24.78 2.55
N ARG A 358 -11.84 24.81 3.88
CA ARG A 358 -12.20 26.02 4.65
C ARG A 358 -11.21 27.17 4.42
N MET A 359 -9.91 26.88 4.40
CA MET A 359 -8.89 27.88 4.06
C MET A 359 -9.11 28.43 2.64
N PHE A 360 -9.50 27.58 1.70
CA PHE A 360 -9.75 27.95 0.31
C PHE A 360 -10.99 28.85 0.15
N GLU A 361 -12.06 28.55 0.86
CA GLU A 361 -13.25 29.39 0.93
C GLU A 361 -12.94 30.77 1.54
N HIS A 362 -12.16 30.81 2.62
CA HIS A 362 -11.72 32.07 3.22
C HIS A 362 -10.86 32.90 2.25
N LEU A 363 -9.96 32.26 1.50
CA LEU A 363 -9.15 32.95 0.49
C LEU A 363 -10.03 33.54 -0.62
N LYS A 364 -10.99 32.76 -1.14
CA LYS A 364 -11.94 33.22 -2.15
C LYS A 364 -12.76 34.41 -1.65
N HIS A 365 -13.24 34.35 -0.41
CA HIS A 365 -13.97 35.45 0.21
C HIS A 365 -13.09 36.70 0.36
N ALA A 366 -11.86 36.55 0.86
CA ALA A 366 -10.91 37.65 1.03
C ALA A 366 -10.58 38.35 -0.30
N ILE A 367 -10.38 37.58 -1.38
CA ILE A 367 -10.15 38.14 -2.73
C ILE A 367 -11.37 38.96 -3.18
N ASN A 368 -12.59 38.42 -3.05
CA ASN A 368 -13.81 39.14 -3.44
C ASN A 368 -13.99 40.45 -2.66
N VAL A 369 -13.78 40.42 -1.34
CA VAL A 369 -13.86 41.62 -0.49
C VAL A 369 -12.81 42.65 -0.91
N SER A 370 -11.58 42.22 -1.20
CA SER A 370 -10.51 43.12 -1.65
C SER A 370 -10.84 43.78 -2.99
N VAL A 371 -11.33 43.01 -3.97
CA VAL A 371 -11.77 43.53 -5.27
C VAL A 371 -12.91 44.54 -5.09
N GLN A 372 -13.92 44.22 -4.30
CA GLN A 372 -15.04 45.11 -4.04
C GLN A 372 -14.63 46.38 -3.29
N SER A 373 -13.68 46.28 -2.36
CA SER A 373 -13.14 47.45 -1.66
C SER A 373 -12.42 48.37 -2.64
N LYS A 374 -11.66 47.82 -3.61
CA LYS A 374 -10.97 48.62 -4.60
C LYS A 374 -11.92 49.35 -5.55
N THR A 375 -12.97 48.68 -6.02
CA THR A 375 -13.96 49.33 -6.90
C THR A 375 -14.73 50.44 -6.18
N ASN A 376 -15.04 50.26 -4.88
CA ASN A 376 -15.67 51.31 -4.08
C ASN A 376 -14.74 52.52 -3.87
N GLU A 377 -13.44 52.28 -3.66
CA GLU A 377 -12.44 53.35 -3.54
C GLU A 377 -12.35 54.19 -4.83
N GLU A 378 -12.26 53.53 -5.98
CA GLU A 378 -12.25 54.21 -7.29
C GLU A 378 -13.51 55.04 -7.52
N ARG A 379 -14.68 54.50 -7.13
CA ARG A 379 -15.96 55.22 -7.21
C ARG A 379 -15.99 56.45 -6.31
N ALA A 380 -15.50 56.33 -5.08
CA ALA A 380 -15.43 57.46 -4.15
C ALA A 380 -14.51 58.57 -4.69
N ASN A 381 -13.36 58.19 -5.26
CA ASN A 381 -12.44 59.13 -5.90
C ASN A 381 -13.08 59.85 -7.09
N TYR A 382 -13.83 59.11 -7.93
CA TYR A 382 -14.57 59.70 -9.04
C TYR A 382 -15.65 60.71 -8.57
N LEU A 383 -16.44 60.35 -7.56
CA LEU A 383 -17.47 61.25 -7.01
C LEU A 383 -16.86 62.49 -6.35
N ALA A 384 -15.71 62.34 -5.67
CA ALA A 384 -14.97 63.46 -5.09
C ALA A 384 -14.40 64.40 -6.17
N LEU A 385 -13.93 63.86 -7.30
CA LEU A 385 -13.52 64.68 -8.44
C LEU A 385 -14.70 65.45 -9.05
N GLN A 386 -15.86 64.80 -9.17
CA GLN A 386 -17.07 65.43 -9.70
C GLN A 386 -17.57 66.58 -8.80
N SER A 387 -17.47 66.44 -7.47
CA SER A 387 -17.95 67.47 -6.52
C SER A 387 -17.09 68.74 -6.49
N GLN A 388 -15.85 68.70 -6.99
CA GLN A 388 -14.98 69.89 -7.07
C GLN A 388 -15.49 70.95 -8.06
N MET A 389 -16.38 70.61 -9.00
CA MET A 389 -17.11 71.59 -9.81
C MET A 389 -18.35 72.07 -9.05
N ASN A 390 -18.18 72.95 -8.05
CA ASN A 390 -19.29 73.44 -7.21
C ASN A 390 -20.31 74.23 -8.06
N PRO A 391 -21.52 73.68 -8.34
CA PRO A 391 -22.51 74.34 -9.20
C PRO A 391 -23.01 75.67 -8.61
N HIS A 392 -22.97 75.80 -7.27
CA HIS A 392 -23.38 76.99 -6.56
C HIS A 392 -22.45 78.18 -6.85
N THR A 393 -21.13 77.95 -6.91
CA THR A 393 -20.17 79.02 -7.25
C THR A 393 -20.39 79.52 -8.67
N ILE A 394 -20.64 78.62 -9.63
CA ILE A 394 -20.90 78.98 -11.03
C ILE A 394 -22.22 79.76 -11.14
N TYR A 395 -23.30 79.28 -10.49
CA TYR A 395 -24.59 79.96 -10.46
C TYR A 395 -24.50 81.37 -9.87
N ASN A 396 -23.81 81.51 -8.74
CA ASN A 396 -23.66 82.80 -8.08
C ASN A 396 -22.84 83.78 -8.93
N THR A 397 -21.82 83.29 -9.63
CA THR A 397 -21.00 84.12 -10.52
C THR A 397 -21.82 84.61 -11.72
N ILE A 398 -22.62 83.76 -12.34
CA ILE A 398 -23.45 84.15 -13.51
C ILE A 398 -24.60 85.07 -13.08
N SER A 399 -25.22 84.79 -11.93
CA SER A 399 -26.28 85.66 -11.39
C SER A 399 -25.74 87.05 -11.03
N MET A 400 -24.48 87.13 -10.60
CA MET A 400 -23.80 88.42 -10.40
C MET A 400 -23.58 89.15 -11.74
N ILE A 401 -23.09 88.46 -12.77
CA ILE A 401 -22.88 89.05 -14.11
C ILE A 401 -24.21 89.53 -14.70
N GLU A 402 -25.27 88.74 -14.53
CA GLU A 402 -26.64 89.09 -14.94
C GLU A 402 -27.11 90.40 -14.30
N GLY A 403 -26.98 90.52 -12.97
CA GLY A 403 -27.35 91.74 -12.25
C GLY A 403 -26.52 92.96 -12.66
N VAL A 404 -25.21 92.80 -12.91
CA VAL A 404 -24.35 93.88 -13.41
C VAL A 404 -24.75 94.31 -14.82
N ALA A 405 -25.11 93.37 -15.70
CA ALA A 405 -25.57 93.67 -17.05
C ALA A 405 -26.91 94.43 -17.03
N TYR A 406 -27.86 93.96 -16.22
CA TYR A 406 -29.16 94.60 -16.06
C TYR A 406 -29.05 96.06 -15.57
N MET A 407 -28.16 96.32 -14.60
CA MET A 407 -27.95 97.67 -14.05
C MET A 407 -27.28 98.64 -15.04
N ASN A 408 -26.64 98.13 -16.09
CA ASN A 408 -26.03 98.91 -17.17
C ASN A 408 -26.94 98.99 -18.42
N ASP A 409 -28.22 98.63 -18.30
CA ASP A 409 -29.19 98.55 -19.41
C ASP A 409 -28.75 97.61 -20.56
N ASP A 410 -27.84 96.66 -20.29
CA ASP A 410 -27.41 95.62 -21.23
C ASP A 410 -28.31 94.39 -21.10
N PHE A 411 -29.54 94.55 -21.60
CA PHE A 411 -30.57 93.51 -21.55
C PHE A 411 -30.21 92.27 -22.37
N GLU A 412 -29.33 92.38 -23.38
CA GLU A 412 -28.89 91.23 -24.18
C GLU A 412 -27.97 90.32 -23.37
N VAL A 413 -26.99 90.87 -22.65
CA VAL A 413 -26.13 90.10 -21.75
C VAL A 413 -26.91 89.53 -20.57
N SER A 414 -27.84 90.28 -19.99
CA SER A 414 -28.73 89.77 -18.93
C SER A 414 -29.53 88.55 -19.41
N GLU A 415 -30.18 88.61 -20.58
CA GLU A 415 -30.96 87.48 -21.10
C GLU A 415 -30.07 86.26 -21.40
N LEU A 416 -28.86 86.43 -21.93
CA LEU A 416 -27.89 85.33 -22.09
C LEU A 416 -27.55 84.67 -20.74
N CYS A 417 -27.29 85.46 -19.70
CA CYS A 417 -27.01 84.94 -18.37
C CYS A 417 -28.23 84.24 -17.74
N ILE A 418 -29.44 84.75 -17.93
CA ILE A 418 -30.69 84.11 -17.45
C ILE A 418 -30.85 82.74 -18.11
N ARG A 419 -30.70 82.66 -19.44
CA ARG A 419 -30.82 81.40 -20.19
C ARG A 419 -29.77 80.38 -19.76
N PHE A 420 -28.54 80.83 -19.56
CA PHE A 420 -27.46 79.97 -19.09
C PHE A 420 -27.65 79.50 -17.64
N SER A 421 -28.12 80.39 -16.74
CA SER A 421 -28.48 80.03 -15.36
C SER A 421 -29.62 79.01 -15.30
N LYS A 422 -30.64 79.15 -16.13
CA LYS A 422 -31.74 78.16 -16.27
C LYS A 422 -31.20 76.80 -16.73
N MET A 423 -30.25 76.79 -17.69
CA MET A 423 -29.60 75.56 -18.11
C MET A 423 -28.79 74.91 -16.98
N LEU A 424 -27.97 75.68 -16.24
CA LEU A 424 -27.16 75.15 -15.13
C LEU A 424 -28.03 74.62 -13.99
N ARG A 425 -29.13 75.30 -13.66
CA ARG A 425 -30.08 74.83 -12.65
C ARG A 425 -30.65 73.47 -13.04
N TYR A 426 -31.04 73.31 -14.31
CA TYR A 426 -31.46 72.02 -14.85
C TYR A 426 -30.35 70.96 -14.72
N LEU A 427 -29.07 71.31 -14.95
CA LEU A 427 -27.96 70.38 -14.75
C LEU A 427 -27.82 69.91 -13.29
N SER A 428 -27.96 70.83 -12.35
CA SER A 428 -27.74 70.58 -10.91
C SER A 428 -28.94 69.98 -10.18
N ASP A 429 -30.15 70.09 -10.73
CA ASP A 429 -31.35 69.58 -10.09
C ASP A 429 -31.43 68.04 -10.23
N PHE A 430 -31.07 67.31 -9.20
CA PHE A 430 -31.27 65.86 -9.09
C PHE A 430 -32.32 65.50 -8.03
N SER A 431 -33.14 66.47 -7.60
CA SER A 431 -34.11 66.30 -6.51
C SER A 431 -35.43 65.65 -6.97
N ARG A 432 -35.64 65.52 -8.28
CA ARG A 432 -36.84 64.93 -8.89
C ARG A 432 -36.49 63.63 -9.61
N ASP A 433 -37.32 62.62 -9.42
CA ASP A 433 -37.13 61.28 -10.00
C ASP A 433 -37.66 61.15 -11.45
N THR A 434 -38.51 62.08 -11.89
CA THR A 434 -39.16 62.05 -13.22
C THR A 434 -39.12 63.42 -13.92
N TYR A 435 -38.99 63.41 -15.25
CA TYR A 435 -38.95 64.60 -16.11
C TYR A 435 -39.96 64.45 -17.24
N THR A 436 -40.62 65.55 -17.61
CA THR A 436 -41.62 65.58 -18.67
C THR A 436 -41.03 66.07 -19.99
N ILE A 437 -41.77 65.87 -21.10
CA ILE A 437 -41.42 66.49 -22.39
C ILE A 437 -41.33 68.01 -22.24
N LEU A 438 -42.22 68.63 -21.47
CA LEU A 438 -42.20 70.06 -21.19
C LEU A 438 -40.88 70.52 -20.54
N ASP A 439 -40.37 69.76 -19.56
CA ASP A 439 -39.11 70.08 -18.88
C ASP A 439 -37.92 70.05 -19.87
N GLU A 440 -37.85 69.02 -20.71
CA GLU A 440 -36.81 68.87 -21.73
C GLU A 440 -36.94 69.91 -22.86
N VAL A 441 -38.16 70.28 -23.25
CA VAL A 441 -38.43 71.33 -24.23
C VAL A 441 -38.01 72.69 -23.67
N SER A 442 -38.40 73.02 -22.44
CA SER A 442 -37.96 74.27 -21.79
C SER A 442 -36.44 74.35 -21.69
N HIS A 443 -35.79 73.23 -21.37
CA HIS A 443 -34.33 73.17 -21.36
C HIS A 443 -33.73 73.37 -22.76
N LEU A 444 -34.29 72.71 -23.77
CA LEU A 444 -33.87 72.83 -25.16
C LEU A 444 -34.06 74.26 -25.69
N GLU A 445 -35.14 74.95 -25.32
CA GLU A 445 -35.39 76.36 -25.70
C GLU A 445 -34.30 77.29 -25.16
N ASN A 446 -33.89 77.09 -23.90
CA ASN A 446 -32.80 77.89 -23.31
C ASN A 446 -31.47 77.64 -24.05
N TYR A 447 -31.16 76.38 -24.37
CA TYR A 447 -30.00 76.04 -25.21
C TYR A 447 -30.11 76.64 -26.62
N ALA A 448 -31.28 76.50 -27.25
CA ALA A 448 -31.53 76.97 -28.60
C ALA A 448 -31.36 78.48 -28.70
N PHE A 449 -31.79 79.25 -27.69
CA PHE A 449 -31.56 80.70 -27.65
C PHE A 449 -30.07 81.04 -27.69
N LEU A 450 -29.28 80.44 -26.80
CA LEU A 450 -27.84 80.71 -26.69
C LEU A 450 -27.09 80.36 -27.98
N VAL A 451 -27.37 79.20 -28.56
CA VAL A 451 -26.65 78.72 -29.74
C VAL A 451 -27.11 79.43 -31.02
N GLN A 452 -28.39 79.80 -31.15
CA GLN A 452 -28.86 80.64 -32.26
C GLN A 452 -28.21 82.03 -32.22
N LYS A 453 -28.05 82.62 -31.03
CA LYS A 453 -27.31 83.90 -30.85
C LYS A 453 -25.84 83.76 -31.23
N ARG A 454 -25.16 82.69 -30.81
CA ARG A 454 -23.76 82.42 -31.15
C ARG A 454 -23.48 82.36 -32.65
N TYR A 455 -24.43 81.84 -33.43
CA TYR A 455 -24.31 81.70 -34.88
C TYR A 455 -25.05 82.77 -35.68
N ASP A 456 -25.42 83.89 -35.04
CA ASP A 456 -25.94 85.11 -35.65
C ASP A 456 -27.01 84.85 -36.75
N GLY A 457 -28.01 84.04 -36.41
CA GLY A 457 -29.15 83.72 -37.29
C GLY A 457 -28.88 82.69 -38.40
N LYS A 458 -27.66 82.16 -38.54
CA LYS A 458 -27.34 81.07 -39.49
C LYS A 458 -27.84 79.70 -39.03
N LEU A 459 -28.14 79.56 -37.74
CA LEU A 459 -28.76 78.38 -37.14
C LEU A 459 -30.20 78.73 -36.74
N LYS A 460 -31.13 77.84 -37.03
CA LYS A 460 -32.49 77.87 -36.48
C LYS A 460 -32.81 76.53 -35.83
N ILE A 461 -33.30 76.55 -34.59
CA ILE A 461 -33.89 75.38 -33.95
C ILE A 461 -35.38 75.66 -33.83
N GLN A 462 -36.20 74.79 -34.41
CA GLN A 462 -37.66 74.87 -34.38
C GLN A 462 -38.18 73.71 -33.54
N ILE A 463 -39.03 74.02 -32.57
CA ILE A 463 -39.63 73.04 -31.66
C ILE A 463 -41.14 73.12 -31.87
N SER A 464 -41.75 71.98 -32.13
CA SER A 464 -43.19 71.84 -32.29
C SER A 464 -43.64 70.65 -31.46
N VAL A 465 -44.56 70.90 -30.52
CA VAL A 465 -45.13 69.89 -29.65
C VAL A 465 -46.63 69.86 -29.89
N GLN A 466 -47.16 68.69 -30.18
CA GLN A 466 -48.59 68.46 -30.28
C GLN A 466 -49.23 68.55 -28.89
N GLU A 467 -50.34 69.29 -28.81
CA GLU A 467 -51.08 69.50 -27.57
C GLU A 467 -51.43 68.18 -26.88
N GLY A 468 -51.19 68.11 -25.57
CA GLY A 468 -51.47 66.93 -24.74
C GLY A 468 -50.28 65.98 -24.57
N LEU A 469 -49.17 66.17 -25.28
CA LEU A 469 -47.95 65.36 -25.10
C LEU A 469 -46.93 65.95 -24.12
N ASP A 470 -47.15 67.19 -23.66
CA ASP A 470 -46.21 67.92 -22.79
C ASP A 470 -45.91 67.20 -21.47
N ALA A 471 -46.88 66.45 -20.94
CA ALA A 471 -46.79 65.75 -19.66
C ALA A 471 -46.17 64.34 -19.74
N GLU A 472 -45.87 63.83 -20.94
CA GLU A 472 -45.25 62.50 -21.09
C GLU A 472 -43.86 62.47 -20.45
N ILE A 473 -43.54 61.37 -19.76
CA ILE A 473 -42.32 61.24 -18.97
C ILE A 473 -41.16 60.78 -19.86
N ILE A 474 -40.10 61.57 -19.98
CA ILE A 474 -38.89 61.14 -20.71
C ILE A 474 -37.64 61.21 -19.83
N PRO A 475 -36.59 60.42 -20.14
CA PRO A 475 -35.34 60.52 -19.42
C PRO A 475 -34.77 61.94 -19.53
N LYS A 476 -34.30 62.49 -18.41
CA LYS A 476 -33.52 63.73 -18.36
C LYS A 476 -32.36 63.68 -19.37
N PHE A 477 -32.02 64.78 -20.02
CA PHE A 477 -31.00 64.87 -21.08
C PHE A 477 -31.29 64.01 -22.29
N THR A 478 -32.42 64.24 -22.94
CA THR A 478 -32.82 63.59 -24.19
C THR A 478 -32.74 64.56 -25.37
N LEU A 479 -33.46 65.68 -25.32
CA LEU A 479 -33.62 66.59 -26.46
C LEU A 479 -32.37 67.41 -26.73
N GLN A 480 -31.78 68.01 -25.69
CA GLN A 480 -30.61 68.87 -25.83
C GLN A 480 -29.41 68.13 -26.45
N PRO A 481 -28.99 66.93 -26.00
CA PRO A 481 -27.84 66.24 -26.62
C PRO A 481 -28.09 65.85 -28.08
N LEU A 482 -29.34 65.54 -28.45
CA LEU A 482 -29.68 65.22 -29.85
C LEU A 482 -29.61 66.48 -30.72
N ALA A 483 -30.16 67.60 -30.26
CA ALA A 483 -30.03 68.88 -30.94
C ALA A 483 -28.58 69.37 -31.01
N GLU A 484 -27.78 69.16 -29.95
CA GLU A 484 -26.35 69.46 -29.94
C GLU A 484 -25.59 68.60 -30.96
N ASN A 485 -25.91 67.32 -31.07
CA ASN A 485 -25.33 66.45 -32.10
C ASN A 485 -25.64 66.97 -33.51
N CYS A 486 -26.88 67.40 -33.78
CA CYS A 486 -27.24 68.04 -35.05
C CYS A 486 -26.40 69.29 -35.31
N VAL A 487 -26.25 70.19 -34.33
CA VAL A 487 -25.43 71.41 -34.49
C VAL A 487 -23.95 71.06 -34.68
N LYS A 488 -23.39 70.15 -33.88
CA LYS A 488 -21.95 69.82 -33.89
C LYS A 488 -21.51 69.11 -35.17
N HIS A 489 -22.36 68.22 -35.69
CA HIS A 489 -22.01 67.36 -36.82
C HIS A 489 -22.65 67.79 -38.15
N GLY A 490 -23.83 68.42 -38.11
CA GLY A 490 -24.56 68.87 -39.29
C GLY A 490 -24.22 70.29 -39.73
N PHE A 491 -23.77 71.18 -38.83
CA PHE A 491 -23.43 72.56 -39.15
C PHE A 491 -22.00 72.68 -39.72
N ARG A 492 -21.87 73.03 -41.01
CA ARG A 492 -20.60 73.40 -41.66
C ARG A 492 -20.63 74.86 -42.10
N SER A 493 -19.47 75.50 -42.18
CA SER A 493 -19.30 76.91 -42.56
C SER A 493 -19.85 77.28 -43.95
N SER A 494 -20.21 76.29 -44.78
CA SER A 494 -20.75 76.44 -46.14
C SER A 494 -22.28 76.52 -46.22
N ASN A 495 -23.02 76.33 -45.12
CA ASN A 495 -24.48 76.44 -45.13
C ASN A 495 -24.92 77.88 -44.86
N ASP A 496 -25.67 78.49 -45.78
CA ASP A 496 -26.25 79.83 -45.57
C ASP A 496 -27.31 79.84 -44.45
N ARG A 497 -28.05 78.73 -44.29
CA ARG A 497 -28.99 78.48 -43.17
C ARG A 497 -29.06 77.00 -42.81
N PHE A 498 -28.86 76.67 -41.54
CA PHE A 498 -29.01 75.33 -40.99
C PHE A 498 -30.18 75.28 -40.02
N VAL A 499 -31.05 74.30 -40.19
CA VAL A 499 -32.31 74.16 -39.45
C VAL A 499 -32.34 72.80 -38.78
N VAL A 500 -32.59 72.81 -37.47
CA VAL A 500 -32.90 71.62 -36.68
C VAL A 500 -34.37 71.68 -36.30
N ASN A 501 -35.14 70.67 -36.71
CA ASN A 501 -36.55 70.52 -36.39
C ASN A 501 -36.72 69.45 -35.32
N VAL A 502 -37.31 69.83 -34.20
CA VAL A 502 -37.71 68.94 -33.11
C VAL A 502 -39.23 68.90 -33.09
N THR A 503 -39.80 67.74 -33.42
CA THR A 503 -41.24 67.53 -33.48
C THR A 503 -41.63 66.44 -32.50
N VAL A 504 -42.59 66.75 -31.63
CA VAL A 504 -43.25 65.79 -30.75
C VAL A 504 -44.67 65.66 -31.25
N SER A 505 -45.03 64.49 -31.76
CA SER A 505 -46.35 64.22 -32.33
C SER A 505 -46.84 62.83 -31.95
N GLY A 506 -48.13 62.57 -32.09
CA GLY A 506 -48.71 61.27 -31.78
C GLY A 506 -50.00 60.99 -32.52
N ASP A 507 -50.23 59.70 -32.74
CA ASP A 507 -51.45 59.12 -33.28
C ASP A 507 -52.14 58.25 -32.22
N SER A 508 -53.21 57.54 -32.62
CA SER A 508 -53.96 56.66 -31.72
C SER A 508 -53.17 55.45 -31.22
N ALA A 509 -52.04 55.09 -31.83
CA ALA A 509 -51.25 53.91 -31.51
C ALA A 509 -49.93 54.24 -30.78
N SER A 510 -49.38 55.43 -31.00
CA SER A 510 -48.07 55.82 -30.49
C SER A 510 -47.85 57.32 -30.50
N TRP A 511 -46.88 57.78 -29.71
CA TRP A 511 -46.28 59.09 -29.87
C TRP A 511 -44.78 58.96 -30.14
N HIS A 512 -44.19 60.00 -30.69
CA HIS A 512 -42.78 59.99 -31.02
C HIS A 512 -42.15 61.37 -30.98
N ILE A 513 -40.84 61.38 -30.76
CA ILE A 513 -39.99 62.57 -30.81
C ILE A 513 -39.05 62.42 -31.99
N LYS A 514 -39.26 63.25 -33.01
CA LYS A 514 -38.40 63.30 -34.19
C LYS A 514 -37.52 64.54 -34.15
N ILE A 515 -36.21 64.33 -34.16
CA ILE A 515 -35.20 65.36 -34.34
C ILE A 515 -34.62 65.18 -35.73
N SER A 516 -34.68 66.20 -36.56
CA SER A 516 -34.13 66.17 -37.91
C SER A 516 -33.38 67.45 -38.24
N ASP A 517 -32.38 67.36 -39.10
CA ASP A 517 -31.61 68.50 -39.58
C ASP A 517 -31.52 68.50 -41.12
N ASN A 518 -31.09 69.63 -41.68
CA ASN A 518 -30.81 69.79 -43.11
C ASN A 518 -29.30 69.78 -43.44
N GLY A 519 -28.50 69.07 -42.65
CA GLY A 519 -27.04 69.03 -42.73
C GLY A 519 -26.51 67.97 -43.70
N SER A 520 -25.26 67.52 -43.47
CA SER A 520 -24.61 66.51 -44.31
C SER A 520 -25.10 65.07 -44.10
N GLY A 521 -25.96 64.85 -43.11
CA GLY A 521 -26.39 63.51 -42.69
C GLY A 521 -25.28 62.69 -42.03
N PHE A 522 -25.62 61.47 -41.62
CA PHE A 522 -24.70 60.47 -41.11
C PHE A 522 -23.82 59.89 -42.23
N THR A 523 -22.53 59.74 -41.95
CA THR A 523 -21.64 58.93 -42.80
C THR A 523 -21.91 57.43 -42.62
N THR A 524 -21.55 56.61 -43.60
CA THR A 524 -21.66 55.14 -43.50
C THR A 524 -20.97 54.59 -42.24
N LYS A 525 -19.76 55.10 -41.93
CA LYS A 525 -19.01 54.73 -40.73
C LYS A 525 -19.74 55.12 -39.43
N SER A 526 -20.41 56.27 -39.43
CA SER A 526 -21.23 56.71 -38.28
C SER A 526 -22.43 55.81 -38.07
N LEU A 527 -23.14 55.43 -39.14
CA LEU A 527 -24.27 54.49 -39.06
C LEU A 527 -23.84 53.11 -38.56
N GLU A 528 -22.71 52.58 -39.04
CA GLU A 528 -22.14 51.31 -38.56
C GLU A 528 -21.76 51.38 -37.08
N THR A 529 -21.16 52.50 -36.65
CA THR A 529 -20.77 52.71 -35.25
C THR A 529 -21.99 52.74 -34.33
N ILE A 530 -23.03 53.50 -34.71
CA ILE A 530 -24.29 53.57 -33.96
C ILE A 530 -24.95 52.18 -33.91
N SER A 531 -25.03 51.48 -35.05
CA SER A 531 -25.60 50.12 -35.10
C SER A 531 -24.88 49.14 -34.18
N LYS A 532 -23.55 49.15 -34.18
CA LYS A 532 -22.73 48.31 -33.30
C LYS A 532 -22.97 48.63 -31.82
N GLN A 533 -22.96 49.91 -31.45
CA GLN A 533 -23.20 50.35 -30.07
C GLN A 533 -24.59 49.98 -29.55
N LEU A 534 -25.63 50.06 -30.39
CA LEU A 534 -26.98 49.66 -30.02
C LEU A 534 -27.07 48.14 -29.78
N LYS A 535 -26.47 47.31 -30.66
CA LYS A 535 -26.45 45.85 -30.48
C LYS A 535 -25.71 45.41 -29.22
N GLU A 536 -24.58 46.05 -28.90
CA GLU A 536 -23.82 45.81 -27.66
C GLU A 536 -24.63 46.23 -26.42
N SER A 537 -25.42 47.30 -26.54
CA SER A 537 -26.30 47.78 -25.48
C SER A 537 -27.44 46.80 -25.21
N ASP A 538 -28.08 46.25 -26.24
CA ASP A 538 -29.12 45.22 -26.13
C ASP A 538 -28.61 43.93 -25.48
N ALA A 539 -27.40 43.50 -25.84
CA ALA A 539 -26.75 42.33 -25.22
C ALA A 539 -26.48 42.56 -23.73
N GLY A 540 -26.00 43.75 -23.37
CA GLY A 540 -25.74 44.13 -21.98
C GLY A 540 -26.99 44.20 -21.10
N LEU A 541 -28.11 44.68 -21.64
CA LEU A 541 -29.41 44.75 -20.95
C LEU A 541 -29.95 43.35 -20.57
N LYS A 542 -29.70 42.32 -21.39
CA LYS A 542 -30.12 40.93 -21.10
C LYS A 542 -29.34 40.27 -19.96
N THR A 543 -28.11 40.69 -19.72
CA THR A 543 -27.22 40.09 -18.71
C THR A 543 -27.32 40.71 -17.31
N GLN A 544 -28.18 41.73 -17.09
CA GLN A 544 -28.38 42.45 -15.81
C GLN A 544 -27.11 42.98 -15.12
N LYS A 545 -25.94 42.93 -15.77
CA LYS A 545 -24.64 42.97 -15.08
C LYS A 545 -24.10 44.36 -14.76
N ASP A 546 -24.77 45.45 -15.12
CA ASP A 546 -24.29 46.80 -14.80
C ASP A 546 -25.34 47.90 -15.03
N LEU A 547 -26.54 47.73 -14.45
CA LEU A 547 -27.60 48.76 -14.52
C LEU A 547 -27.26 50.03 -13.72
N ILE A 548 -26.38 49.92 -12.72
CA ILE A 548 -26.03 51.02 -11.81
C ILE A 548 -24.86 51.86 -12.36
N ASN A 549 -23.84 51.23 -12.95
CA ASN A 549 -22.67 51.94 -13.51
C ASN A 549 -22.98 52.76 -14.77
N ARG A 550 -24.06 52.43 -15.50
CA ARG A 550 -24.43 53.11 -16.76
C ARG A 550 -25.34 54.33 -16.56
N LYS A 551 -25.80 54.61 -15.34
CA LYS A 551 -26.60 55.82 -15.05
C LYS A 551 -25.78 57.11 -15.10
N ILE A 552 -24.45 57.03 -15.09
CA ILE A 552 -23.57 58.19 -14.98
C ILE A 552 -22.39 58.02 -15.93
N GLY A 553 -22.42 58.70 -17.09
CA GLY A 553 -21.25 58.84 -17.96
C GLY A 553 -21.52 58.63 -19.45
N ASN A 554 -21.39 59.72 -20.22
CA ASN A 554 -21.53 59.91 -21.69
C ASN A 554 -22.94 60.31 -22.20
N LEU A 555 -23.02 61.51 -22.81
CA LEU A 555 -24.21 62.05 -23.50
C LEU A 555 -24.30 61.54 -24.95
N THR A 556 -24.10 60.23 -25.15
CA THR A 556 -24.12 59.59 -26.47
C THR A 556 -25.51 59.08 -26.84
N ILE A 557 -25.76 58.94 -28.14
CA ILE A 557 -27.02 58.39 -28.68
C ILE A 557 -27.36 57.03 -28.04
N SER A 558 -26.36 56.18 -27.79
CA SER A 558 -26.51 54.88 -27.13
C SER A 558 -27.07 54.97 -25.71
N ASN A 559 -26.68 55.99 -24.93
CA ASN A 559 -27.14 56.16 -23.55
C ASN A 559 -28.56 56.74 -23.50
N ILE A 560 -28.98 57.53 -24.49
CA ILE A 560 -30.38 57.91 -24.66
C ILE A 560 -31.21 56.66 -24.96
N TYR A 561 -30.78 55.85 -25.93
CA TYR A 561 -31.44 54.59 -26.27
C TYR A 561 -31.63 53.68 -25.06
N ILE A 562 -30.56 53.39 -24.30
CA ILE A 562 -30.64 52.52 -23.11
C ILE A 562 -31.64 53.06 -22.09
N ARG A 563 -31.65 54.36 -21.82
CA ARG A 563 -32.54 54.95 -20.82
C ARG A 563 -34.01 54.87 -21.25
N PHE A 564 -34.31 55.05 -22.53
CA PHE A 564 -35.64 54.79 -23.07
C PHE A 564 -36.02 53.31 -23.02
N CYS A 565 -35.09 52.38 -23.29
CA CYS A 565 -35.32 50.94 -23.12
C CYS A 565 -35.61 50.58 -21.65
N ILE A 566 -34.95 51.21 -20.69
CA ILE A 566 -35.22 51.00 -19.25
C ILE A 566 -36.60 51.56 -18.87
N LEU A 567 -36.95 52.74 -19.37
CA LEU A 567 -38.19 53.42 -19.00
C LEU A 567 -39.44 52.79 -19.64
N TYR A 568 -39.35 52.40 -20.92
CA TYR A 568 -40.50 51.95 -21.72
C TYR A 568 -40.43 50.48 -22.15
N GLY A 569 -39.30 49.81 -21.95
CA GLY A 569 -39.13 48.39 -22.28
C GLY A 569 -39.48 48.09 -23.74
N GLU A 570 -40.30 47.07 -23.94
CA GLU A 570 -40.74 46.62 -25.28
C GLU A 570 -41.63 47.62 -26.02
N ARG A 571 -42.08 48.71 -25.39
CA ARG A 571 -42.88 49.76 -26.04
C ARG A 571 -42.04 50.75 -26.84
N PHE A 572 -40.73 50.78 -26.64
CA PHE A 572 -39.84 51.73 -27.29
C PHE A 572 -39.31 51.20 -28.62
N ARG A 573 -39.24 52.09 -29.62
CA ARG A 573 -38.65 51.86 -30.93
C ARG A 573 -37.75 53.04 -31.26
N PHE A 574 -36.52 52.77 -31.66
CA PHE A 574 -35.53 53.77 -32.01
C PHE A 574 -35.22 53.70 -33.50
N HIS A 575 -35.42 54.79 -34.23
CA HIS A 575 -35.18 54.86 -35.67
C HIS A 575 -34.19 56.01 -35.94
N TYR A 576 -33.27 55.79 -36.86
CA TYR A 576 -32.28 56.80 -37.24
C TYR A 576 -31.85 56.57 -38.68
N GLY A 577 -31.48 57.64 -39.37
CA GLY A 577 -31.07 57.55 -40.77
C GLY A 577 -30.80 58.91 -41.39
N ASN A 578 -30.55 58.88 -42.69
CA ASN A 578 -30.49 60.08 -43.52
C ASN A 578 -31.86 60.34 -44.16
N ASN A 579 -32.20 61.61 -44.35
CA ASN A 579 -33.43 61.98 -45.05
C ASN A 579 -33.36 61.51 -46.52
N HIS A 580 -34.42 60.87 -47.01
CA HIS A 580 -34.44 60.31 -48.38
C HIS A 580 -34.65 61.39 -49.46
N ASP A 581 -35.46 62.40 -49.14
CA ASP A 581 -35.93 63.42 -50.10
C ASP A 581 -35.18 64.77 -49.98
N ALA A 582 -34.27 64.90 -49.00
CA ALA A 582 -33.52 66.12 -48.72
C ALA A 582 -32.17 65.79 -48.05
N PRO A 583 -31.15 66.65 -48.15
CA PRO A 583 -29.93 66.48 -47.35
C PRO A 583 -30.24 66.58 -45.86
N GLY A 584 -29.61 65.75 -45.04
CA GLY A 584 -29.75 65.78 -43.58
C GLY A 584 -29.90 64.42 -42.91
N ALA A 585 -29.93 64.43 -41.58
CA ALA A 585 -30.16 63.26 -40.75
C ALA A 585 -31.43 63.40 -39.91
N TYR A 586 -31.92 62.26 -39.42
CA TYR A 586 -32.96 62.23 -38.40
C TYR A 586 -32.71 61.14 -37.36
N ILE A 587 -33.21 61.41 -36.15
CA ILE A 587 -33.39 60.45 -35.06
C ILE A 587 -34.85 60.54 -34.62
N ASP A 588 -35.49 59.38 -34.50
CA ASP A 588 -36.91 59.25 -34.15
C ASP A 588 -37.06 58.27 -32.98
N LEU A 589 -37.54 58.81 -31.86
CA LEU A 589 -37.79 58.11 -30.60
C LEU A 589 -39.29 57.80 -30.53
N LYS A 590 -39.70 56.58 -30.89
CA LYS A 590 -41.11 56.19 -30.94
C LYS A 590 -41.51 55.35 -29.74
N VAL A 591 -42.60 55.71 -29.07
CA VAL A 591 -43.15 55.03 -27.90
C VAL A 591 -44.59 54.63 -28.19
N LEU A 592 -44.88 53.33 -28.10
CA LEU A 592 -46.24 52.80 -28.21
C LEU A 592 -47.04 53.19 -26.97
N TRP A 593 -48.32 53.55 -27.12
CA TRP A 593 -49.21 53.77 -25.97
C TRP A 593 -49.33 52.50 -25.12
N ASN A 594 -49.58 52.65 -23.82
CA ASN A 594 -49.83 51.49 -22.96
C ASN A 594 -51.20 50.91 -23.32
N ALA A 595 -51.30 49.61 -23.63
CA ALA A 595 -52.57 48.96 -23.94
C ALA A 595 -53.59 49.04 -22.78
N LYS A 596 -53.15 49.34 -21.55
CA LYS A 596 -54.02 49.65 -20.40
C LYS A 596 -54.50 51.11 -20.33
N ALA A 597 -53.79 52.07 -20.89
CA ALA A 597 -54.18 53.49 -20.87
C ALA A 597 -55.22 53.85 -21.94
N ALA A 598 -55.30 53.08 -23.03
CA ALA A 598 -56.30 53.26 -24.09
C ALA A 598 -57.76 52.96 -23.65
N LYS A 599 -57.99 52.56 -22.39
CA LYS A 599 -59.31 52.30 -21.80
C LYS A 599 -59.78 53.31 -20.75
N GLY A 600 -59.01 54.35 -20.44
CA GLY A 600 -59.49 55.42 -19.55
C GLY A 600 -59.82 54.97 -18.12
N GLU A 601 -58.98 54.13 -17.52
CA GLU A 601 -59.08 53.81 -16.08
C GLU A 601 -57.97 54.54 -15.32
N GLU A 602 -58.38 55.34 -14.33
CA GLU A 602 -57.51 56.09 -13.40
C GLU A 602 -56.55 55.14 -12.65
N TYR A 603 -55.31 55.60 -12.44
CA TYR A 603 -54.32 54.92 -11.62
C TYR A 603 -54.55 55.27 -10.14
N ASP A 604 -54.75 54.24 -9.31
CA ASP A 604 -54.71 54.32 -7.83
C ASP A 604 -53.27 54.43 -7.31
#